data_AF-A0A1B7NPX6-F1
#
_entry.id   AF-A0A1B7NPX6-F1
#
_cell.length_a   1.000
_cell.length_b   1.000
_cell.length_c   1.000
_cell.angle_alpha   90.00
_cell.angle_beta   90.00
_cell.angle_gamma   90.00
#
_symmetry.space_group_name_H-M   'P 1'
#
loop_
_entity.id
_entity.type
_entity.pdbx_description
1 polymer ?
#
loop_
_entity_poly.entity_id
_entity_poly.type
_entity_poly.pdbx_seq_one_letter_code
_entity_poly.pdbx_strand_id
1 'polypeptide(L)'
;MVIAWTVAQLGGFTVGNRADADWIRFASPVVEDSIFKEVIRLFRVFLSTWTNGHMDYDDHQWALLPLLKGSMMIYVVLCGTMYMQYRFRMMVYTIMFLYFWQHPGVDTETFGQQFFVGMFLSDLANDQSFQSYTSSLTWSRRIFCFTIAFIGLFLASFPGERPEYASWSRFLVAIGTVIFPGGVNLGKRFSALGLDLVIFAIFLSPTTKSILSKRLFLFLGRNSFAVYLCHGTLLRVVLTWMIYGTSGQPWETTTNEAGETVNPPWLPRGGPFVFAVAIPTWICIVYFVAHLWTTYIDAFCARITH
;
A
#
# COMPACT_ATOMS: atom_id res chain seq x y z
N MET A 1 1.00 -15.18 2.53
CA MET A 1 2.00 -16.05 3.18
C MET A 1 2.10 -17.48 2.63
N VAL A 2 1.17 -18.42 2.89
CA VAL A 2 1.35 -19.85 2.53
C VAL A 2 1.59 -20.07 1.03
N ILE A 3 0.86 -19.36 0.17
CA ILE A 3 1.04 -19.45 -1.29
C ILE A 3 2.45 -18.99 -1.70
N ALA A 4 2.93 -17.86 -1.18
CA ALA A 4 4.28 -17.37 -1.45
C ALA A 4 5.35 -18.34 -0.94
N TRP A 5 5.13 -18.95 0.23
CA TRP A 5 6.00 -20.00 0.77
C TRP A 5 6.05 -21.23 -0.15
N THR A 6 4.90 -21.74 -0.61
CA THR A 6 4.85 -22.87 -1.54
C THR A 6 5.56 -22.55 -2.86
N VAL A 7 5.37 -21.35 -3.40
CA VAL A 7 6.07 -20.90 -4.61
C VAL A 7 7.58 -20.80 -4.37
N ALA A 8 8.03 -20.41 -3.18
CA ALA A 8 9.44 -20.45 -2.82
C ALA A 8 9.99 -21.88 -2.79
N GLN A 9 9.30 -22.83 -2.17
CA GLN A 9 9.72 -24.23 -2.14
C GLN A 9 9.83 -24.86 -3.54
N LEU A 10 9.01 -24.39 -4.49
CA LEU A 10 9.05 -24.82 -5.90
C LEU A 10 10.13 -24.10 -6.72
N GLY A 11 10.98 -23.27 -6.11
CA GLY A 11 12.03 -22.53 -6.80
C GLY A 11 11.53 -21.33 -7.61
N GLY A 12 10.33 -20.81 -7.30
CA GLY A 12 9.72 -19.69 -8.02
C GLY A 12 10.57 -18.43 -8.07
N PHE A 13 11.34 -18.18 -7.01
CA PHE A 13 12.15 -16.97 -6.83
C PHE A 13 13.60 -17.11 -7.31
N THR A 14 14.00 -18.27 -7.84
CA THR A 14 15.38 -18.55 -8.27
C THR A 14 15.88 -17.56 -9.33
N VAL A 15 15.01 -17.19 -10.28
CA VAL A 15 15.32 -16.17 -11.30
C VAL A 15 15.46 -14.78 -10.65
N GLY A 16 14.60 -14.46 -9.68
CA GLY A 16 14.64 -13.20 -8.94
C GLY A 16 15.96 -12.99 -8.19
N ASN A 17 16.50 -14.06 -7.58
CA ASN A 17 17.80 -14.06 -6.90
C ASN A 17 18.99 -13.78 -7.84
N ARG A 18 18.79 -13.83 -9.16
CA ARG A 18 19.84 -13.63 -10.19
C ARG A 18 19.61 -12.42 -11.09
N ALA A 19 18.50 -11.72 -10.92
CA ALA A 19 18.20 -10.53 -11.71
C ALA A 19 19.30 -9.47 -11.51
N ASP A 20 19.64 -8.72 -12.55
CA ASP A 20 20.56 -7.58 -12.44
C ASP A 20 19.99 -6.45 -11.54
N ALA A 21 18.67 -6.40 -11.35
CA ALA A 21 17.99 -5.45 -10.48
C ALA A 21 18.15 -5.79 -8.99
N ASP A 22 18.85 -4.93 -8.26
CA ASP A 22 19.13 -5.07 -6.82
C ASP A 22 17.86 -5.34 -6.01
N TRP A 23 16.82 -4.53 -6.19
CA TRP A 23 15.57 -4.66 -5.43
C TRP A 23 14.89 -6.02 -5.62
N ILE A 24 14.88 -6.57 -6.84
CA ILE A 24 14.28 -7.89 -7.12
C ILE A 24 15.05 -8.98 -6.40
N ARG A 25 16.39 -8.89 -6.37
CA ARG A 25 17.24 -9.85 -5.65
C ARG A 25 17.01 -9.79 -4.14
N PHE A 26 17.06 -8.59 -3.55
CA PHE A 26 16.89 -8.42 -2.10
C PHE A 26 15.49 -8.82 -1.61
N ALA A 27 14.45 -8.59 -2.42
CA ALA A 27 13.08 -8.92 -2.06
C ALA A 27 12.70 -10.39 -2.36
N SER A 28 13.58 -11.19 -2.97
CA SER A 28 13.33 -12.59 -3.30
C SER A 28 13.82 -13.52 -2.18
N PRO A 29 12.96 -14.39 -1.61
CA PRO A 29 13.37 -15.30 -0.55
C PRO A 29 14.33 -16.37 -1.07
N VAL A 30 15.36 -16.67 -0.27
CA VAL A 30 16.24 -17.83 -0.44
C VAL A 30 15.74 -18.96 0.47
N VAL A 31 15.63 -20.16 -0.10
CA VAL A 31 15.14 -21.37 0.58
C VAL A 31 16.28 -22.01 1.36
N GLU A 32 16.01 -22.46 2.59
CA GLU A 32 16.96 -23.22 3.41
C GLU A 32 17.14 -24.68 2.94
N ASP A 33 18.24 -25.32 3.35
CA ASP A 33 18.66 -26.66 2.90
C ASP A 33 17.67 -27.80 3.25
N SER A 34 16.67 -27.57 4.09
CA SER A 34 15.73 -28.59 4.54
C SER A 34 14.30 -28.06 4.66
N ILE A 35 13.35 -28.83 4.12
CA ILE A 35 11.91 -28.56 4.20
C ILE A 35 11.45 -28.40 5.66
N PHE A 36 12.01 -29.18 6.59
CA PHE A 36 11.64 -29.06 8.01
C PHE A 36 12.00 -27.69 8.59
N LYS A 37 13.18 -27.16 8.23
CA LYS A 37 13.59 -25.81 8.65
C LYS A 37 12.69 -24.75 8.01
N GLU A 38 12.31 -24.93 6.74
CA GLU A 38 11.37 -24.03 6.06
C GLU A 38 9.97 -24.03 6.66
N VAL A 39 9.48 -25.16 7.19
CA VAL A 39 8.22 -25.21 7.94
C VAL A 39 8.35 -24.45 9.26
N ILE A 40 9.45 -24.63 10.01
CA ILE A 40 9.71 -23.86 11.24
C ILE A 40 9.81 -22.36 10.93
N ARG A 41 10.50 -22.01 9.84
CA ARG A 41 10.63 -20.64 9.36
C ARG A 41 9.27 -20.06 9.01
N LEU A 42 8.38 -20.82 8.36
CA LEU A 42 7.02 -20.37 8.07
C LEU A 42 6.26 -19.95 9.34
N PHE A 43 6.32 -20.75 10.40
CA PHE A 43 5.69 -20.41 11.68
C PHE A 43 6.35 -19.19 12.35
N ARG A 44 7.69 -19.11 12.31
CA ARG A 44 8.44 -17.96 12.84
C ARG A 44 8.08 -16.67 12.10
N VAL A 45 8.05 -16.72 10.77
CA VAL A 45 7.70 -15.58 9.90
C VAL A 45 6.26 -15.18 10.13
N PHE A 46 5.33 -16.14 10.22
CA PHE A 46 3.94 -15.84 10.59
C PHE A 46 3.84 -15.07 11.89
N LEU A 47 4.50 -15.57 12.94
CA LEU A 47 4.52 -14.89 14.24
C LEU A 47 5.17 -13.50 14.13
N SER A 48 6.30 -13.39 13.42
CA SER A 48 7.03 -12.13 13.19
C SER A 48 6.18 -11.09 12.46
N THR A 49 5.37 -11.50 11.49
CA THR A 49 4.46 -10.60 10.77
C THR A 49 3.42 -9.98 11.70
N TRP A 50 2.91 -10.74 12.68
CA TRP A 50 1.92 -10.24 13.64
C TRP A 50 2.52 -9.55 14.87
N THR A 51 3.79 -9.77 15.18
CA THR A 51 4.46 -9.10 16.32
C THR A 51 5.22 -7.85 15.90
N ASN A 52 6.01 -7.96 14.83
CA ASN A 52 6.96 -6.93 14.39
C ASN A 52 6.68 -6.41 12.97
N GLY A 53 5.72 -6.98 12.23
CA GLY A 53 5.37 -6.55 10.88
C GLY A 53 6.34 -7.02 9.78
N HIS A 54 7.32 -7.86 10.10
CA HIS A 54 8.29 -8.36 9.13
C HIS A 54 7.81 -9.65 8.45
N MET A 55 7.94 -9.73 7.13
CA MET A 55 7.47 -10.86 6.32
C MET A 55 8.47 -11.19 5.19
N ASP A 56 9.36 -12.13 5.44
CA ASP A 56 10.43 -12.54 4.52
C ASP A 56 9.98 -12.90 3.09
N TYR A 57 8.78 -13.49 2.95
CA TYR A 57 8.27 -13.93 1.65
C TYR A 57 7.49 -12.82 0.93
N ASP A 58 7.05 -11.76 1.59
CA ASP A 58 6.28 -10.68 0.97
C ASP A 58 6.25 -9.41 1.81
N ASP A 59 7.19 -8.51 1.53
CA ASP A 59 7.33 -7.24 2.25
C ASP A 59 6.02 -6.47 2.33
N HIS A 60 5.21 -6.44 1.26
CA HIS A 60 3.93 -5.71 1.23
C HIS A 60 2.92 -6.17 2.31
N GLN A 61 3.10 -7.33 2.94
CA GLN A 61 2.25 -7.79 4.04
C GLN A 61 2.55 -7.07 5.37
N TRP A 62 3.58 -6.22 5.42
CA TRP A 62 3.89 -5.37 6.58
C TRP A 62 2.68 -4.53 7.04
N ALA A 63 1.82 -4.13 6.11
CA ALA A 63 0.63 -3.32 6.37
C ALA A 63 -0.48 -4.05 7.15
N LEU A 64 -0.46 -5.40 7.22
CA LEU A 64 -1.51 -6.19 7.90
C LEU A 64 -1.58 -5.89 9.40
N LEU A 65 -0.43 -5.80 10.07
CA LEU A 65 -0.38 -5.53 11.50
C LEU A 65 -0.89 -4.11 11.85
N PRO A 66 -0.44 -3.04 11.18
CA PRO A 66 -1.03 -1.71 11.33
C PRO A 66 -2.54 -1.67 11.05
N LEU A 67 -3.02 -2.39 10.02
CA LEU A 67 -4.46 -2.47 9.72
C LEU A 67 -5.26 -3.14 10.84
N LEU A 68 -4.74 -4.24 11.41
CA LEU A 68 -5.37 -4.91 12.55
C LEU A 68 -5.42 -3.98 13.77
N LYS A 69 -4.29 -3.36 14.14
CA LYS A 69 -4.23 -2.36 15.23
C LYS A 69 -5.22 -1.22 15.00
N GLY A 70 -5.31 -0.76 13.76
CA GLY A 70 -6.28 0.23 13.29
C GLY A 70 -7.73 -0.16 13.51
N SER A 71 -8.11 -1.36 13.06
CA SER A 71 -9.48 -1.86 13.25
C SER A 71 -9.85 -1.98 14.73
N MET A 72 -8.91 -2.40 15.59
CA MET A 72 -9.14 -2.48 17.04
C MET A 72 -9.29 -1.09 17.66
N MET A 73 -8.49 -0.12 17.20
CA MET A 73 -8.62 1.26 17.64
C MET A 73 -9.98 1.85 17.25
N ILE A 74 -10.43 1.65 16.00
CA ILE A 74 -11.76 2.06 15.55
C ILE A 74 -12.84 1.41 16.43
N TYR A 75 -12.75 0.10 16.66
CA TYR A 75 -13.69 -0.64 17.50
C TYR A 75 -13.77 -0.06 18.93
N VAL A 76 -12.63 0.14 19.59
CA VAL A 76 -12.57 0.69 20.95
C VAL A 76 -13.16 2.10 20.99
N VAL A 77 -12.85 2.96 20.01
CA VAL A 77 -13.41 4.31 19.93
C VAL A 77 -14.92 4.26 19.71
N LEU A 78 -15.42 3.40 18.83
CA LEU A 78 -16.87 3.24 18.62
C LEU A 78 -17.58 2.77 19.89
N CYS A 79 -17.01 1.80 20.61
CA CYS A 79 -17.54 1.35 21.90
C CYS A 79 -17.52 2.48 22.95
N GLY A 80 -16.40 3.19 23.09
CA GLY A 80 -16.25 4.29 24.04
C GLY A 80 -17.14 5.49 23.73
N THR A 81 -17.45 5.73 22.46
CA THR A 81 -18.28 6.87 22.00
C THR A 81 -19.73 6.49 21.73
N MET A 82 -20.16 5.26 22.03
CA MET A 82 -21.49 4.74 21.67
C MET A 82 -22.64 5.58 22.23
N TYR A 83 -22.50 6.10 23.45
CA TYR A 83 -23.52 6.93 24.12
C TYR A 83 -23.25 8.44 24.00
N MET A 84 -22.24 8.85 23.23
CA MET A 84 -21.92 10.26 23.04
C MET A 84 -22.86 10.90 22.02
N GLN A 85 -23.25 12.15 22.27
CA GLN A 85 -23.94 12.93 21.24
C GLN A 85 -23.01 13.17 20.04
N TYR A 86 -23.59 13.23 18.85
CA TYR A 86 -22.87 13.39 17.58
C TYR A 86 -21.79 14.48 17.61
N ARG A 87 -22.11 15.66 18.16
CA ARG A 87 -21.16 16.79 18.23
C ARG A 87 -19.91 16.45 19.03
N PHE A 88 -20.07 15.80 20.19
CA PHE A 88 -18.93 15.40 21.02
C PHE A 88 -18.16 14.23 20.40
N ARG A 89 -18.85 13.31 19.73
CA ARG A 89 -18.20 12.22 18.99
C ARG A 89 -17.31 12.75 17.86
N MET A 90 -17.78 13.74 17.10
CA MET A 90 -16.96 14.43 16.10
C MET A 90 -15.77 15.17 16.71
N MET A 91 -15.92 15.76 17.90
CA MET A 91 -14.78 16.35 18.63
C MET A 91 -13.74 15.29 19.01
N VAL A 92 -14.17 14.10 19.47
CA VAL A 92 -13.24 13.00 19.79
C VAL A 92 -12.42 12.62 18.56
N TYR A 93 -13.05 12.46 17.39
CA TYR A 93 -12.32 12.13 16.15
C TYR A 93 -11.31 13.21 15.78
N THR A 94 -11.68 14.49 15.89
CA THR A 94 -10.76 15.60 15.64
C THR A 94 -9.60 15.63 16.64
N ILE A 95 -9.85 15.41 17.93
CA ILE A 95 -8.80 15.36 18.96
C ILE A 95 -7.85 14.19 18.68
N MET A 96 -8.38 13.03 18.33
CA MET A 96 -7.56 11.87 17.97
C MET A 96 -6.74 12.12 16.70
N PHE A 97 -7.33 12.74 15.68
CA PHE A 97 -6.60 13.15 14.49
C PHE A 97 -5.42 14.10 14.83
N LEU A 98 -5.67 15.12 15.67
CA LEU A 98 -4.64 16.06 16.12
C LEU A 98 -3.57 15.38 16.98
N TYR A 99 -3.94 14.37 17.78
CA TYR A 99 -2.99 13.55 18.50
C TYR A 99 -2.04 12.82 17.55
N PHE A 100 -2.55 12.12 16.54
CA PHE A 100 -1.71 11.44 15.53
C PHE A 100 -0.97 12.40 14.61
N TRP A 101 -1.46 13.63 14.45
CA TRP A 101 -0.73 14.71 13.77
C TRP A 101 0.56 15.07 14.49
N GLN A 102 0.52 15.17 15.82
CA GLN A 102 1.66 15.55 16.64
C GLN A 102 2.56 14.37 17.01
N HIS A 103 2.07 13.13 16.87
CA HIS A 103 2.83 11.94 17.24
C HIS A 103 3.91 11.61 16.20
N PRO A 104 5.22 11.61 16.55
CA PRO A 104 6.32 11.39 15.59
C PRO A 104 6.59 9.91 15.26
N GLY A 105 5.78 9.00 15.81
CA GLY A 105 5.91 7.56 15.58
C GLY A 105 5.83 7.16 14.10
N VAL A 106 6.46 6.04 13.78
CA VAL A 106 6.54 5.48 12.43
C VAL A 106 5.15 5.14 11.90
N ASP A 107 4.87 5.51 10.64
CA ASP A 107 3.65 5.23 9.89
C ASP A 107 2.34 5.76 10.50
N THR A 108 2.44 6.65 11.49
CA THR A 108 1.27 7.22 12.17
C THR A 108 0.39 8.02 11.23
N GLU A 109 0.98 8.67 10.24
CA GLU A 109 0.27 9.38 9.18
C GLU A 109 -0.45 8.49 8.18
N THR A 110 0.10 7.31 7.92
CA THR A 110 -0.46 6.39 6.92
C THR A 110 -1.65 5.61 7.50
N PHE A 111 -1.64 5.35 8.81
CA PHE A 111 -2.66 4.56 9.46
C PHE A 111 -3.45 5.37 10.48
N GLY A 112 -2.81 5.77 11.58
CA GLY A 112 -3.45 6.44 12.72
C GLY A 112 -4.31 7.62 12.29
N GLN A 113 -3.73 8.57 11.56
CA GLN A 113 -4.45 9.74 11.04
C GLN A 113 -5.59 9.35 10.10
N GLN A 114 -5.32 8.47 9.12
CA GLN A 114 -6.28 8.05 8.10
C GLN A 114 -7.50 7.35 8.69
N PHE A 115 -7.34 6.55 9.76
CA PHE A 115 -8.47 5.90 10.42
C PHE A 115 -9.45 6.91 11.01
N PHE A 116 -8.98 7.94 11.70
CA PHE A 116 -9.86 8.96 12.28
C PHE A 116 -10.46 9.89 11.24
N VAL A 117 -9.75 10.20 10.14
CA VAL A 117 -10.34 10.90 8.99
C VAL A 117 -11.46 10.07 8.38
N GLY A 118 -11.25 8.76 8.20
CA GLY A 118 -12.26 7.84 7.70
C GLY A 118 -13.49 7.76 8.61
N MET A 119 -13.30 7.64 9.93
CA MET A 119 -14.39 7.67 10.91
C MET A 119 -15.16 8.99 10.87
N PHE A 120 -14.45 10.12 10.84
CA PHE A 120 -15.05 11.45 10.75
C PHE A 120 -15.89 11.61 9.49
N LEU A 121 -15.37 11.19 8.34
CA LEU A 121 -16.10 11.24 7.07
C LEU A 121 -17.31 10.32 7.05
N SER A 122 -17.20 9.12 7.63
CA SER A 122 -18.32 8.17 7.75
C SER A 122 -19.47 8.76 8.54
N ASP A 123 -19.19 9.38 9.68
CA ASP A 123 -20.20 10.02 10.51
C ASP A 123 -20.80 11.26 9.84
N LEU A 124 -19.95 12.08 9.22
CA LEU A 124 -20.38 13.27 8.48
C LEU A 124 -21.25 12.91 7.26
N ALA A 125 -21.01 11.75 6.65
CA ALA A 125 -21.84 11.22 5.56
C ALA A 125 -23.27 10.94 6.02
N ASN A 126 -23.46 10.55 7.28
CA ASN A 126 -24.75 10.19 7.86
C ASN A 126 -25.51 11.38 8.47
N ASP A 127 -24.89 12.56 8.62
CA ASP A 127 -25.57 13.75 9.17
C ASP A 127 -26.42 14.48 8.12
N GLN A 128 -27.74 14.40 8.26
CA GLN A 128 -28.70 15.02 7.36
C GLN A 128 -28.58 16.56 7.32
N SER A 129 -28.21 17.19 8.43
CA SER A 129 -28.09 18.65 8.53
C SER A 129 -26.94 19.14 7.66
N PHE A 130 -25.78 18.50 7.78
CA PHE A 130 -24.61 18.77 6.95
C PHE A 130 -24.86 18.52 5.47
N GLN A 131 -25.52 17.41 5.11
CA GLN A 131 -25.85 17.13 3.71
C GLN A 131 -26.77 18.21 3.11
N SER A 132 -27.78 18.64 3.87
CA SER A 132 -28.72 19.69 3.45
C SER A 132 -28.01 21.03 3.25
N TYR A 133 -27.17 21.44 4.21
CA TYR A 133 -26.34 22.64 4.09
C TYR A 133 -25.42 22.59 2.86
N THR A 134 -24.68 21.49 2.70
CA THR A 134 -23.72 21.31 1.59
C THR A 134 -24.43 21.30 0.22
N SER A 135 -25.68 20.81 0.16
CA SER A 135 -26.48 20.82 -1.06
C SER A 135 -26.91 22.23 -1.49
N SER A 136 -27.12 23.14 -0.53
CA SER A 136 -27.52 24.53 -0.81
C SER A 136 -26.42 25.36 -1.49
N LEU A 137 -25.15 25.03 -1.26
CA LEU A 137 -24.00 25.83 -1.69
C LEU A 137 -23.40 25.35 -3.02
N THR A 138 -24.18 25.34 -4.10
CA THR A 138 -23.79 24.65 -5.34
C THR A 138 -22.49 25.16 -5.98
N TRP A 139 -22.35 26.47 -6.20
CA TRP A 139 -21.18 27.05 -6.88
C TRP A 139 -19.97 27.17 -5.95
N SER A 140 -20.18 27.69 -4.72
CA SER A 140 -19.12 27.80 -3.71
C SER A 140 -18.50 26.45 -3.37
N ARG A 141 -19.33 25.39 -3.28
CA ARG A 141 -18.83 24.02 -3.08
C ARG A 141 -17.98 23.55 -4.25
N ARG A 142 -18.35 23.84 -5.50
CA ARG A 142 -17.56 23.42 -6.68
C ARG A 142 -16.17 24.05 -6.68
N ILE A 143 -16.10 25.36 -6.43
CA ILE A 143 -14.82 26.07 -6.33
C ILE A 143 -14.00 25.50 -5.18
N PHE A 144 -14.63 25.36 -4.01
CA PHE A 144 -13.96 24.79 -2.84
C PHE A 144 -13.39 23.41 -3.14
N CYS A 145 -14.19 22.48 -3.70
CA CYS A 145 -13.74 21.14 -4.08
C CYS A 145 -12.56 21.16 -5.06
N PHE A 146 -12.63 22.01 -6.08
CA PHE A 146 -11.55 22.13 -7.06
C PHE A 146 -10.26 22.64 -6.42
N THR A 147 -10.36 23.69 -5.60
CA THR A 147 -9.22 24.28 -4.90
C THR A 147 -8.58 23.27 -3.94
N ILE A 148 -9.37 22.60 -3.09
CA ILE A 148 -8.81 21.63 -2.15
C ILE A 148 -8.26 20.38 -2.85
N ALA A 149 -8.85 19.95 -3.98
CA ALA A 149 -8.30 18.85 -4.76
C ALA A 149 -6.96 19.23 -5.39
N PHE A 150 -6.85 20.44 -5.94
CA PHE A 150 -5.60 20.95 -6.51
C PHE A 150 -4.51 21.08 -5.44
N ILE A 151 -4.84 21.66 -4.28
CA ILE A 151 -3.92 21.74 -3.14
C ILE A 151 -3.53 20.33 -2.67
N GLY A 152 -4.49 19.41 -2.55
CA GLY A 152 -4.23 18.04 -2.15
C GLY A 152 -3.27 17.32 -3.10
N LEU A 153 -3.48 17.45 -4.41
CA LEU A 153 -2.58 16.89 -5.42
C LEU A 153 -1.20 17.56 -5.40
N PHE A 154 -1.12 18.87 -5.18
CA PHE A 154 0.15 19.58 -5.03
C PHE A 154 0.94 19.08 -3.81
N LEU A 155 0.28 18.91 -2.66
CA LEU A 155 0.91 18.36 -1.46
C LEU A 155 1.32 16.90 -1.66
N ALA A 156 0.44 16.07 -2.24
CA ALA A 156 0.72 14.66 -2.53
C ALA A 156 1.82 14.45 -3.59
N SER A 157 2.15 15.49 -4.38
CA SER A 157 3.24 15.42 -5.35
C SER A 157 4.63 15.43 -4.71
N PHE A 158 4.73 15.76 -3.42
CA PHE A 158 6.01 15.88 -2.69
C PHE A 158 6.92 14.66 -2.92
N PRO A 159 8.19 14.85 -3.35
CA PRO A 159 9.06 13.75 -3.70
C PRO A 159 9.54 13.02 -2.44
N GLY A 160 9.51 11.68 -2.48
CA GLY A 160 10.02 10.86 -1.38
C GLY A 160 11.54 10.89 -1.23
N GLU A 161 12.25 11.10 -2.34
CA GLU A 161 13.71 11.19 -2.40
C GLU A 161 14.15 12.53 -2.97
N ARG A 162 15.25 13.08 -2.42
CA ARG A 162 15.90 14.32 -2.87
C ARG A 162 14.95 15.50 -3.08
N PRO A 163 14.19 15.92 -2.03
CA PRO A 163 13.27 17.06 -2.12
C PRO A 163 13.97 18.40 -2.40
N GLU A 164 15.29 18.46 -2.34
CA GLU A 164 16.10 19.64 -2.68
C GLU A 164 16.15 19.97 -4.18
N TYR A 165 15.79 19.05 -5.07
CA TYR A 165 15.99 19.20 -6.52
C TYR A 165 15.00 20.14 -7.22
N ALA A 166 13.81 20.36 -6.65
CA ALA A 166 12.85 21.30 -7.21
C ALA A 166 12.58 22.48 -6.25
N SER A 167 12.25 23.65 -6.80
CA SER A 167 11.93 24.84 -6.00
C SER A 167 10.64 24.67 -5.19
N TRP A 168 9.61 24.08 -5.79
CA TRP A 168 8.33 23.85 -5.12
C TRP A 168 8.43 22.80 -4.00
N SER A 169 9.27 21.77 -4.15
CA SER A 169 9.50 20.76 -3.11
C SER A 169 10.29 21.35 -1.95
N ARG A 170 11.27 22.24 -2.19
CA ARG A 170 11.95 23.01 -1.14
C ARG A 170 11.00 23.90 -0.34
N PHE A 171 10.04 24.53 -1.01
CA PHE A 171 8.98 25.28 -0.35
C PHE A 171 8.14 24.38 0.57
N LEU A 172 7.76 23.18 0.08
CA LEU A 172 7.06 22.20 0.91
C LEU A 172 7.91 21.68 2.08
N VAL A 173 9.22 21.50 1.92
CA VAL A 173 10.12 21.17 3.05
C VAL A 173 10.04 22.26 4.12
N ALA A 174 10.18 23.54 3.74
CA ALA A 174 10.14 24.66 4.67
C ALA A 174 8.82 24.73 5.46
N ILE A 175 7.70 24.47 4.79
CA ILE A 175 6.38 24.38 5.44
C ILE A 175 6.29 23.14 6.33
N GLY A 176 6.72 21.99 5.81
CA GLY A 176 6.62 20.70 6.50
C GLY A 176 7.38 20.67 7.81
N THR A 177 8.56 21.29 7.87
CA THR A 177 9.36 21.40 9.08
C THR A 177 8.74 22.27 10.17
N VAL A 178 7.78 23.13 9.82
CA VAL A 178 7.05 23.98 10.78
C VAL A 178 5.76 23.29 11.24
N ILE A 179 5.08 22.60 10.32
CA ILE A 179 3.74 22.05 10.54
C ILE A 179 3.77 20.65 11.16
N PHE A 180 4.79 19.85 10.83
CA PHE A 180 4.95 18.49 11.32
C PHE A 180 5.98 18.42 12.44
N PRO A 181 5.83 17.47 13.39
CA PRO A 181 6.84 17.26 14.43
C PRO A 181 8.18 16.85 13.81
N GLY A 182 9.29 17.20 14.48
CA GLY A 182 10.63 16.87 14.02
C GLY A 182 10.89 15.37 13.94
N GLY A 183 11.74 14.95 13.00
CA GLY A 183 12.17 13.55 12.85
C GLY A 183 11.17 12.64 12.13
N VAL A 184 10.12 13.17 11.53
CA VAL A 184 9.13 12.38 10.77
C VAL A 184 9.47 12.26 9.29
N ASN A 185 8.89 11.25 8.64
CA ASN A 185 8.94 11.11 7.18
C ASN A 185 8.00 12.14 6.52
N LEU A 186 8.57 13.27 6.08
CA LEU A 186 7.83 14.35 5.42
C LEU A 186 7.07 13.87 4.18
N GLY A 187 7.64 12.94 3.40
CA GLY A 187 6.98 12.42 2.20
C GLY A 187 5.67 11.71 2.51
N LYS A 188 5.67 10.84 3.53
CA LYS A 188 4.44 10.18 3.99
C LYS A 188 3.43 11.17 4.57
N ARG A 189 3.89 12.18 5.31
CA ARG A 189 3.03 13.22 5.91
C ARG A 189 2.31 14.07 4.86
N PHE A 190 3.05 14.55 3.87
CA PHE A 190 2.46 15.30 2.76
C PHE A 190 1.55 14.44 1.89
N SER A 191 1.90 13.17 1.67
CA SER A 191 1.05 12.23 0.94
C SER A 191 -0.26 11.96 1.67
N ALA A 192 -0.22 11.71 2.99
CA ALA A 192 -1.40 11.49 3.82
C ALA A 192 -2.31 12.73 3.83
N LEU A 193 -1.76 13.91 4.12
CA LEU A 193 -2.50 15.17 4.11
C LEU A 193 -3.10 15.48 2.72
N GLY A 194 -2.31 15.29 1.66
CA GLY A 194 -2.77 15.50 0.29
C GLY A 194 -3.91 14.57 -0.08
N LEU A 195 -3.82 13.30 0.31
CA LEU A 195 -4.87 12.30 0.13
C LEU A 195 -6.14 12.67 0.91
N ASP A 196 -6.02 13.10 2.17
CA ASP A 196 -7.17 13.54 2.99
C ASP A 196 -7.94 14.67 2.30
N LEU A 197 -7.23 15.67 1.76
CA LEU A 197 -7.84 16.79 1.03
C LEU A 197 -8.53 16.34 -0.27
N VAL A 198 -7.91 15.44 -1.03
CA VAL A 198 -8.51 14.88 -2.26
C VAL A 198 -9.75 14.06 -1.92
N ILE A 199 -9.69 13.20 -0.90
CA ILE A 199 -10.85 12.42 -0.45
C ILE A 199 -11.97 13.34 0.02
N PHE A 200 -11.66 14.41 0.76
CA PHE A 200 -12.64 15.41 1.17
C PHE A 200 -13.28 16.12 -0.04
N ALA A 201 -12.48 16.43 -1.07
CA ALA A 201 -12.97 16.98 -2.34
C ALA A 201 -13.95 16.04 -3.05
N ILE A 202 -13.60 14.76 -3.13
CA ILE A 202 -14.45 13.71 -3.71
C ILE A 202 -15.72 13.58 -2.87
N PHE A 203 -15.59 13.58 -1.55
CA PHE A 203 -16.70 13.49 -0.61
C PHE A 203 -17.70 14.65 -0.75
N LEU A 204 -17.24 15.86 -1.08
CA LEU A 204 -18.14 17.01 -1.27
C LEU A 204 -18.66 17.15 -2.71
N SER A 205 -17.99 16.57 -3.70
CA SER A 205 -18.33 16.73 -5.13
C SER A 205 -19.29 15.64 -5.65
N PRO A 206 -20.56 15.96 -5.97
CA PRO A 206 -21.49 14.96 -6.51
C PRO A 206 -21.07 14.45 -7.89
N THR A 207 -20.48 15.32 -8.71
CA THR A 207 -20.00 14.96 -10.05
C THR A 207 -18.89 13.92 -9.97
N THR A 208 -17.92 14.14 -9.07
CA THR A 208 -16.79 13.21 -8.90
C THR A 208 -17.26 11.87 -8.34
N LYS A 209 -18.18 11.89 -7.36
CA LYS A 209 -18.84 10.66 -6.88
C LYS A 209 -19.52 9.91 -8.02
N SER A 210 -20.32 10.60 -8.84
CA SER A 210 -21.01 9.96 -9.98
C SER A 210 -20.04 9.31 -10.97
N ILE A 211 -18.89 9.93 -11.24
CA ILE A 211 -17.86 9.36 -12.10
C ILE A 211 -17.24 8.10 -11.46
N LEU A 212 -16.86 8.19 -10.18
CA LEU A 212 -16.22 7.08 -9.45
C LEU A 212 -17.19 5.93 -9.12
N SER A 213 -18.49 6.19 -9.12
CA SER A 213 -19.54 5.16 -8.98
C SER A 213 -19.84 4.40 -10.28
N LYS A 214 -19.10 4.65 -11.38
CA LYS A 214 -19.24 3.84 -12.60
C LYS A 214 -18.70 2.42 -12.36
N ARG A 215 -19.31 1.44 -13.03
CA ARG A 215 -19.00 0.00 -12.87
C ARG A 215 -17.51 -0.33 -12.93
N LEU A 216 -16.76 0.30 -13.84
CA LEU A 216 -15.33 0.07 -13.98
C LEU A 216 -14.56 0.49 -12.72
N PHE A 217 -14.79 1.72 -12.21
CA PHE A 217 -14.09 2.21 -11.02
C PHE A 217 -14.51 1.44 -9.76
N LEU A 218 -15.77 1.04 -9.66
CA LEU A 218 -16.22 0.16 -8.58
C LEU A 218 -15.56 -1.23 -8.66
N PHE A 219 -15.39 -1.78 -9.87
CA PHE A 219 -14.67 -3.04 -10.08
C PHE A 219 -13.19 -2.93 -9.67
N LEU A 220 -12.51 -1.85 -10.09
CA LEU A 220 -11.12 -1.60 -9.72
C LEU A 220 -10.98 -1.40 -8.20
N GLY A 221 -11.87 -0.61 -7.60
CA GLY A 221 -11.91 -0.38 -6.15
C GLY A 221 -12.14 -1.66 -5.36
N ARG A 222 -13.11 -2.49 -5.76
CA ARG A 222 -13.41 -3.77 -5.10
C ARG A 222 -12.21 -4.73 -5.10
N ASN A 223 -11.43 -4.77 -6.18
CA ASN A 223 -10.29 -5.67 -6.30
C ASN A 223 -8.96 -5.05 -5.81
N SER A 224 -8.93 -3.76 -5.46
CA SER A 224 -7.69 -3.03 -5.14
C SER A 224 -6.87 -3.65 -4.01
N PHE A 225 -7.52 -4.09 -2.93
CA PHE A 225 -6.84 -4.73 -1.81
C PHE A 225 -6.26 -6.10 -2.19
N ALA A 226 -7.01 -6.91 -2.94
CA ALA A 226 -6.50 -8.19 -3.43
C ALA A 226 -5.34 -8.00 -4.43
N VAL A 227 -5.40 -6.97 -5.28
CA VAL A 227 -4.26 -6.56 -6.12
C VAL A 227 -3.05 -6.23 -5.24
N TYR A 228 -3.23 -5.42 -4.19
CA TYR A 228 -2.15 -5.12 -3.25
C TYR A 228 -1.55 -6.38 -2.59
N LEU A 229 -2.36 -7.36 -2.24
CA LEU A 229 -1.86 -8.60 -1.64
C LEU A 229 -1.16 -9.52 -2.64
N CYS A 230 -1.64 -9.62 -3.87
CA CYS A 230 -1.12 -10.58 -4.86
C CYS A 230 0.02 -10.01 -5.71
N HIS A 231 0.05 -8.69 -5.96
CA HIS A 231 0.99 -8.09 -6.90
C HIS A 231 2.44 -8.32 -6.51
N GLY A 232 2.80 -8.24 -5.22
CA GLY A 232 4.18 -8.40 -4.76
C GLY A 232 4.77 -9.76 -5.11
N THR A 233 4.01 -10.82 -4.87
CA THR A 233 4.42 -12.20 -5.21
C THR A 233 4.43 -12.41 -6.73
N LEU A 234 3.40 -11.93 -7.43
CA LEU A 234 3.31 -12.04 -8.90
C LEU A 234 4.38 -11.23 -9.63
N LEU A 235 4.82 -10.10 -9.07
CA LEU A 235 5.89 -9.30 -9.62
C LEU A 235 7.21 -10.08 -9.53
N ARG A 236 7.54 -10.57 -8.33
CA ARG A 236 8.82 -11.23 -8.06
C ARG A 236 8.97 -12.58 -8.76
N VAL A 237 7.87 -13.24 -9.11
CA VAL A 237 7.86 -14.53 -9.80
C VAL A 237 7.46 -14.36 -11.26
N VAL A 238 6.19 -14.03 -11.54
CA VAL A 238 5.64 -14.04 -12.90
C VAL A 238 6.25 -12.94 -13.77
N LEU A 239 6.30 -11.69 -13.29
CA LEU A 239 6.90 -10.61 -14.09
C LEU A 239 8.40 -10.84 -14.29
N THR A 240 9.11 -11.27 -13.25
CA THR A 240 10.53 -11.65 -13.35
C THR A 240 10.72 -12.73 -14.41
N TRP A 241 9.89 -13.77 -14.45
CA TRP A 241 9.98 -14.82 -15.47
C TRP A 241 9.71 -14.30 -16.88
N MET A 242 8.79 -13.35 -17.03
CA MET A 242 8.49 -12.74 -18.32
C MET A 242 9.62 -11.84 -18.83
N ILE A 243 10.37 -11.19 -17.94
CA ILE A 243 11.46 -10.26 -18.30
C ILE A 243 12.81 -10.95 -18.46
N TYR A 244 13.14 -11.88 -17.57
CA TYR A 244 14.44 -12.53 -17.47
C TYR A 244 14.44 -13.98 -17.95
N GLY A 245 13.27 -14.54 -18.27
CA GLY A 245 13.08 -15.95 -18.62
C GLY A 245 12.81 -16.84 -17.40
N THR A 246 12.52 -18.11 -17.65
CA THR A 246 12.11 -19.08 -16.62
C THR A 246 13.28 -19.86 -16.03
N SER A 247 14.46 -19.81 -16.64
CA SER A 247 15.65 -20.52 -16.19
C SER A 247 16.64 -19.57 -15.53
N GLY A 248 16.96 -19.82 -14.26
CA GLY A 248 18.05 -19.14 -13.56
C GLY A 248 19.45 -19.66 -13.92
N GLN A 249 19.55 -20.61 -14.86
CA GLN A 249 20.78 -21.31 -15.25
C GLN A 249 21.56 -20.54 -16.34
N PRO A 250 22.90 -20.71 -16.43
CA PRO A 250 23.73 -21.60 -15.61
C PRO A 250 24.16 -20.98 -14.28
N TRP A 251 24.20 -21.83 -13.23
CA TRP A 251 24.74 -21.49 -11.91
C TRP A 251 26.22 -21.84 -11.73
N GLU A 252 26.89 -22.27 -12.80
CA GLU A 252 28.26 -22.75 -12.74
C GLU A 252 29.21 -21.59 -12.47
N THR A 253 29.90 -21.63 -11.33
CA THR A 253 31.01 -20.74 -11.02
C THR A 253 32.15 -21.05 -11.98
N THR A 254 32.43 -20.13 -12.90
CA THR A 254 33.59 -20.26 -13.78
C THR A 254 34.84 -19.88 -13.01
N THR A 255 35.83 -20.76 -12.98
CA THR A 255 37.15 -20.45 -12.43
C THR A 255 37.89 -19.58 -13.44
N ASN A 256 38.33 -18.39 -13.04
CA ASN A 256 39.21 -17.57 -13.87
C ASN A 256 40.60 -18.22 -14.00
N GLU A 257 41.40 -17.78 -14.97
CA GLU A 257 42.81 -18.23 -15.17
C GLU A 257 43.70 -18.06 -13.92
N ALA A 258 43.27 -17.24 -12.95
CA ALA A 258 43.92 -17.01 -11.66
C ALA A 258 43.47 -17.97 -10.53
N GLY A 259 42.61 -18.95 -10.80
CA GLY A 259 42.13 -19.92 -9.79
C GLY A 259 41.03 -19.38 -8.86
N GLU A 260 40.51 -18.18 -9.10
CA GLU A 260 39.43 -17.57 -8.33
C GLU A 260 38.06 -17.95 -8.91
N THR A 261 37.12 -18.33 -8.04
CA THR A 261 35.72 -18.61 -8.39
C THR A 261 35.00 -17.29 -8.72
N VAL A 262 34.71 -17.05 -9.99
CA VAL A 262 33.91 -15.91 -10.41
C VAL A 262 32.44 -16.30 -10.39
N ASN A 263 31.64 -15.53 -9.65
CA ASN A 263 30.19 -15.67 -9.67
C ASN A 263 29.68 -15.39 -11.09
N PRO A 264 28.79 -16.22 -11.64
CA PRO A 264 28.29 -16.03 -13.00
C PRO A 264 27.63 -14.64 -13.13
N PRO A 265 27.69 -14.00 -14.31
CA PRO A 265 27.10 -12.69 -14.53
C PRO A 265 25.60 -12.68 -14.23
N TRP A 266 25.09 -11.55 -13.76
CA TRP A 266 23.67 -11.36 -13.49
C TRP A 266 22.83 -11.53 -14.76
N LEU A 267 21.57 -11.96 -14.61
CA LEU A 267 20.67 -12.11 -15.74
C LEU A 267 20.33 -10.73 -16.32
N PRO A 268 20.61 -10.48 -17.61
CA PRO A 268 20.28 -9.22 -18.22
C PRO A 268 18.77 -9.10 -18.43
N ARG A 269 18.25 -7.88 -18.31
CA ARG A 269 16.86 -7.55 -18.62
C ARG A 269 16.57 -7.77 -20.11
N GLY A 270 15.36 -8.24 -20.41
CA GLY A 270 14.84 -8.22 -21.77
C GLY A 270 14.82 -6.81 -22.38
N GLY A 271 14.88 -6.72 -23.70
CA GLY A 271 14.86 -5.42 -24.41
C GLY A 271 13.54 -4.65 -24.23
N PRO A 272 13.45 -3.39 -24.69
CA PRO A 272 12.28 -2.53 -24.50
C PRO A 272 10.96 -3.14 -24.98
N PHE A 273 11.00 -3.93 -26.05
CA PHE A 273 9.82 -4.63 -26.57
C PHE A 273 9.28 -5.69 -25.60
N VAL A 274 10.17 -6.41 -24.90
CA VAL A 274 9.78 -7.37 -23.86
C VAL A 274 9.01 -6.64 -22.77
N PHE A 275 9.49 -5.48 -22.32
CA PHE A 275 8.78 -4.66 -21.32
C PHE A 275 7.43 -4.16 -21.82
N ALA A 276 7.35 -3.70 -23.08
CA ALA A 276 6.11 -3.21 -23.69
C ALA A 276 5.01 -4.27 -23.75
N VAL A 277 5.36 -5.56 -23.89
CA VAL A 277 4.41 -6.68 -23.88
C VAL A 277 4.19 -7.24 -22.48
N ALA A 278 5.27 -7.38 -21.70
CA ALA A 278 5.23 -8.03 -20.40
C ALA A 278 4.46 -7.22 -19.36
N ILE A 279 4.63 -5.89 -19.30
CA ILE A 279 3.94 -5.07 -18.29
C ILE A 279 2.42 -5.10 -18.48
N PRO A 280 1.84 -4.83 -19.67
CA PRO A 280 0.38 -4.91 -19.84
C PRO A 280 -0.16 -6.32 -19.57
N THR A 281 0.53 -7.34 -20.06
CA THR A 281 0.13 -8.75 -19.85
C THR A 281 0.14 -9.10 -18.36
N TRP A 282 1.18 -8.69 -17.63
CA TRP A 282 1.27 -8.89 -16.19
C TRP A 282 0.17 -8.13 -15.43
N ILE A 283 -0.15 -6.89 -15.80
CA ILE A 283 -1.27 -6.15 -15.20
C ILE A 283 -2.59 -6.93 -15.38
N CYS A 284 -2.85 -7.48 -16.57
CA CYS A 284 -4.02 -8.31 -16.81
C CYS A 284 -4.04 -9.56 -15.91
N ILE A 285 -2.90 -10.24 -15.76
CA ILE A 285 -2.76 -11.41 -14.88
C ILE A 285 -3.04 -11.03 -13.42
N VAL A 286 -2.46 -9.93 -12.93
CA VAL A 286 -2.64 -9.45 -11.55
C VAL A 286 -4.11 -9.17 -11.26
N TYR A 287 -4.80 -8.44 -12.14
CA TYR A 287 -6.22 -8.15 -11.96
C TYR A 287 -7.09 -9.40 -12.07
N PHE A 288 -6.75 -10.35 -12.94
CA PHE A 288 -7.46 -11.61 -13.05
C PHE A 288 -7.32 -12.44 -11.77
N VAL A 289 -6.09 -12.61 -11.26
CA VAL A 289 -5.82 -13.34 -10.01
C VAL A 289 -6.49 -12.63 -8.82
N ALA A 290 -6.40 -11.30 -8.75
CA ALA A 290 -7.08 -10.53 -7.71
C ALA A 290 -8.60 -10.67 -7.78
N HIS A 291 -9.19 -10.75 -8.98
CA HIS A 291 -10.62 -10.99 -9.14
C HIS A 291 -11.04 -12.39 -8.69
N LEU A 292 -10.23 -13.41 -8.98
CA LEU A 292 -10.47 -14.76 -8.46
C LEU A 292 -10.33 -14.79 -6.93
N TRP A 293 -9.33 -14.09 -6.39
CA TRP A 293 -9.12 -13.97 -4.95
C TRP A 293 -10.34 -13.39 -4.25
N THR A 294 -10.82 -12.22 -4.68
CA THR A 294 -11.99 -11.57 -4.08
C THR A 294 -13.26 -12.40 -4.21
N THR A 295 -13.41 -13.14 -5.32
CA THR A 295 -14.63 -13.91 -5.60
C THR A 295 -14.68 -15.22 -4.82
N TYR A 296 -13.56 -15.91 -4.69
CA TYR A 296 -13.51 -17.25 -4.10
C TYR A 296 -12.94 -17.27 -2.69
N ILE A 297 -11.80 -16.61 -2.48
CA ILE A 297 -11.06 -16.69 -1.21
C ILE A 297 -11.71 -15.77 -0.19
N ASP A 298 -11.91 -14.49 -0.51
CA ASP A 298 -12.52 -13.55 0.45
C ASP A 298 -13.96 -13.98 0.80
N ALA A 299 -14.74 -14.42 -0.19
CA ALA A 299 -16.10 -14.92 0.03
C ALA A 299 -16.13 -16.24 0.83
N PHE A 300 -15.08 -17.06 0.75
CA PHE A 300 -14.96 -18.27 1.57
C PHE A 300 -14.59 -17.92 3.01
N CYS A 301 -13.57 -17.07 3.21
CA CYS A 301 -13.17 -16.58 4.52
C CYS A 301 -14.35 -15.92 5.25
N ALA A 302 -15.10 -15.05 4.55
CA ALA A 302 -16.29 -14.39 5.10
C ALA A 302 -17.36 -15.39 5.58
N ARG A 303 -17.54 -16.51 4.86
CA ARG A 303 -18.51 -17.57 5.23
C ARG A 303 -18.08 -18.42 6.41
N ILE A 304 -16.77 -18.56 6.68
CA ILE A 304 -16.27 -19.29 7.84
C ILE A 304 -16.38 -18.45 9.12
N THR A 305 -16.23 -17.13 8.99
CA THR A 305 -16.25 -16.21 10.13
C THR A 305 -17.64 -15.72 10.53
N HIS A 306 -18.67 -16.04 9.72
CA HIS A 306 -20.08 -15.74 9.98
C HIS A 306 -20.79 -16.95 10.58
#